data_AF-A0A927U411-F1
#
_entry.id   AF-A0A927U411-F1
#
_cell.length_a   1.000
_cell.length_b   1.000
_cell.length_c   1.000
_cell.angle_alpha   90.00
_cell.angle_beta   90.00
_cell.angle_gamma   90.00
#
_symmetry.space_group_name_H-M   'P 1'
#
loop_
_entity.id
_entity.type
_entity.pdbx_description
1 polymer ?
#
loop_
_entity_poly.entity_id
_entity_poly.type
_entity_poly.pdbx_seq_one_letter_code
_entity_poly.pdbx_strand_id
1 'polypeptide(L)'
;MANSRLSFLNDSGPKTKHCQKCGCRIPVSSPYDKCMECMKKELFPKVKEFINENDDVNEMVLSQEFGIDRTLIHEWVRDGHLEYKIRKYF
;
A
#
# COMPACT_ATOMS: atom_id res chain seq x y z
N MET A 1 -50.93 21.33 -2.90
CA MET A 1 -50.59 20.52 -4.10
C MET A 1 -49.10 20.27 -4.05
N ALA A 2 -48.71 19.02 -3.85
CA ALA A 2 -47.33 18.59 -3.60
C ALA A 2 -46.61 18.38 -4.93
N ASN A 3 -45.58 19.18 -5.20
CA ASN A 3 -44.75 19.04 -6.41
C ASN A 3 -43.40 18.46 -6.00
N SER A 4 -43.42 17.16 -5.69
CA SER A 4 -42.24 16.35 -5.41
C SER A 4 -41.32 16.32 -6.63
N ARG A 5 -40.30 17.18 -6.66
CA ARG A 5 -39.32 17.24 -7.76
C ARG A 5 -37.87 17.07 -7.27
N LEU A 6 -37.68 16.18 -6.31
CA LEU A 6 -36.36 15.76 -5.82
C LEU A 6 -36.33 14.23 -5.66
N SER A 7 -36.43 13.51 -6.79
CA SER A 7 -36.23 12.06 -6.85
C SER A 7 -35.20 11.66 -7.91
N PHE A 8 -34.24 12.56 -8.20
CA PHE A 8 -33.13 12.31 -9.14
C PHE A 8 -31.76 12.18 -8.46
N LEU A 9 -31.68 12.27 -7.13
CA LEU A 9 -30.47 11.86 -6.44
C LEU A 9 -30.52 10.34 -6.37
N ASN A 10 -29.97 9.68 -7.41
CA ASN A 10 -29.56 8.29 -7.32
C ASN A 10 -28.73 8.14 -6.04
N ASP A 11 -29.33 7.56 -5.01
CA ASP A 11 -28.71 7.17 -3.75
C ASP A 11 -27.79 5.98 -4.03
N SER A 12 -26.70 6.26 -4.73
CA SER A 12 -25.64 5.33 -5.06
C SER A 12 -24.42 6.18 -5.33
N GLY A 13 -24.04 7.00 -4.33
CA GLY A 13 -22.75 7.66 -4.34
C GLY A 13 -21.65 6.61 -4.57
N PRO A 14 -20.54 6.97 -5.25
CA PRO A 14 -19.47 6.02 -5.49
C PRO A 14 -19.08 5.42 -4.14
N LYS A 15 -19.18 4.09 -4.03
CA LYS A 15 -18.69 3.36 -2.85
C LYS A 15 -17.29 3.91 -2.61
N THR A 16 -17.09 4.62 -1.50
CA THR A 16 -15.81 5.25 -1.20
C THR A 16 -15.19 4.39 -0.12
N LYS A 17 -14.07 3.76 -0.43
CA LYS A 17 -13.34 2.97 0.55
C LYS A 17 -12.42 3.93 1.30
N HIS A 18 -12.30 3.76 2.61
CA HIS A 18 -11.47 4.60 3.45
C HIS A 18 -10.37 3.75 4.08
N CYS A 19 -9.17 4.31 4.16
CA CYS A 19 -8.06 3.67 4.84
C CYS A 19 -8.40 3.49 6.33
N GLN A 20 -8.28 2.28 6.84
CA GLN A 20 -8.58 1.95 8.23
C GLN A 20 -7.65 2.65 9.26
N LYS A 21 -6.53 3.24 8.80
CA LYS A 21 -5.50 3.85 9.66
C LYS A 21 -5.50 5.38 9.64
N CYS A 22 -5.75 6.01 8.49
CA CYS A 22 -5.73 7.48 8.34
C CYS A 22 -7.04 8.07 7.85
N GLY A 23 -8.03 7.26 7.45
CA GLY A 23 -9.29 7.74 6.87
C GLY A 23 -9.18 8.29 5.44
N CYS A 24 -7.99 8.28 4.81
CA CYS A 24 -7.81 8.69 3.42
C CYS A 24 -8.75 7.90 2.49
N ARG A 25 -9.34 8.59 1.52
CA ARG A 25 -10.11 7.94 0.46
C ARG A 25 -9.18 7.07 -0.37
N ILE A 26 -9.50 5.79 -0.44
CA ILE A 26 -8.82 4.82 -1.29
C ILE A 26 -9.78 4.35 -2.37
N PRO A 27 -9.28 4.02 -3.57
CA PRO A 27 -10.13 3.52 -4.63
C PRO A 27 -10.78 2.20 -4.17
N VAL A 28 -12.09 2.04 -4.42
CA VAL A 28 -12.82 0.80 -4.10
C VAL A 28 -12.31 -0.43 -4.83
N SER A 29 -11.64 -0.23 -5.96
CA SER A 29 -10.95 -1.28 -6.69
C SER A 29 -9.68 -1.78 -5.99
N SER A 30 -9.21 -1.09 -4.93
CA SER A 30 -8.05 -1.54 -4.19
C SER A 30 -8.39 -2.77 -3.34
N PRO A 31 -7.65 -3.89 -3.51
CA PRO A 31 -7.84 -5.09 -2.68
C PRO A 31 -7.46 -4.85 -1.22
N TYR A 32 -6.82 -3.72 -0.92
CA TYR A 32 -6.28 -3.39 0.39
C TYR A 32 -7.21 -2.44 1.17
N ASP A 33 -7.31 -2.64 2.49
CA ASP A 33 -8.10 -1.78 3.39
C ASP A 33 -7.34 -0.57 3.95
N LYS A 34 -6.09 -0.42 3.52
CA LYS A 34 -5.21 0.68 3.90
C LYS A 34 -4.74 1.40 2.65
N CYS A 35 -4.50 2.71 2.75
CA CYS A 35 -3.88 3.46 1.65
C CYS A 35 -2.43 3.03 1.45
N MET A 36 -1.91 3.23 0.24
CA MET A 36 -0.53 2.91 -0.11
C MET A 36 0.48 3.55 0.85
N GLU A 37 0.23 4.78 1.30
CA GLU A 37 1.11 5.45 2.26
C GLU A 37 1.10 4.80 3.65
N CYS A 38 -0.07 4.41 4.16
CA CYS A 38 -0.16 3.72 5.44
C CYS A 38 0.43 2.32 5.36
N MET A 39 0.19 1.61 4.24
CA MET A 39 0.85 0.34 3.97
C MET A 39 2.35 0.51 3.95
N LYS A 40 2.87 1.46 3.18
CA LYS A 40 4.31 1.77 3.14
C LYS A 40 4.84 2.00 4.55
N LYS A 41 4.23 2.88 5.35
CA LYS A 41 4.67 3.18 6.73
C LYS A 41 4.66 1.96 7.67
N GLU A 42 3.73 1.03 7.51
CA GLU A 42 3.68 -0.19 8.34
C GLU A 42 4.59 -1.30 7.84
N LEU A 43 4.74 -1.42 6.53
CA LEU A 43 5.55 -2.45 5.89
C LEU A 43 7.02 -2.08 5.96
N PHE A 44 7.36 -0.79 5.95
CA PHE A 44 8.73 -0.31 6.03
C PHE A 44 9.55 -0.87 7.21
N PRO A 45 9.12 -0.72 8.48
CA PRO A 45 9.86 -1.27 9.60
C PRO A 45 9.96 -2.78 9.48
N LYS A 46 8.87 -3.47 9.07
CA LYS A 46 8.85 -4.93 8.90
C LYS A 46 9.82 -5.41 7.83
N VAL A 47 9.85 -4.76 6.67
CA VAL A 47 10.76 -5.06 5.56
C VAL A 47 12.21 -4.80 6.00
N LYS A 48 12.46 -3.71 6.73
CA LYS A 48 13.79 -3.39 7.25
C LYS A 48 14.26 -4.42 8.29
N GLU A 49 13.40 -4.83 9.21
CA GLU A 49 13.67 -5.90 10.17
C GLU A 49 13.93 -7.22 9.44
N PHE A 50 13.11 -7.54 8.44
CA PHE A 50 13.24 -8.75 7.63
C PHE A 50 14.56 -8.79 6.86
N ILE A 51 15.00 -7.68 6.25
CA ILE A 51 16.33 -7.55 5.60
C ILE A 51 17.47 -7.59 6.63
N ASN A 52 17.22 -7.18 7.88
CA ASN A 52 18.24 -7.25 8.91
C ASN A 52 18.44 -8.68 9.42
N GLU A 53 17.34 -9.40 9.62
CA GLU A 53 17.32 -10.82 10.03
C GLU A 53 17.77 -11.75 8.90
N ASN A 54 17.46 -11.41 7.65
CA ASN A 54 17.79 -12.21 6.47
C ASN A 54 18.73 -11.42 5.56
N ASP A 55 19.98 -11.87 5.47
CA ASP A 55 21.01 -11.21 4.66
C ASP A 55 20.84 -11.45 3.13
N ASP A 56 19.89 -12.30 2.72
CA ASP A 56 19.63 -12.70 1.31
C ASP A 56 18.17 -12.42 0.90
N VAL A 57 17.65 -11.24 1.22
CA VAL A 57 16.28 -10.87 0.87
C VAL A 57 16.23 -10.24 -0.51
N ASN A 58 15.49 -10.88 -1.40
CA ASN A 58 15.24 -10.37 -2.76
C ASN A 58 13.84 -9.74 -2.87
N GLU A 59 13.62 -8.90 -3.88
CA GLU A 59 12.33 -8.27 -4.20
C GLU A 59 11.18 -9.28 -4.34
N MET A 60 11.50 -10.48 -4.83
CA MET A 60 10.54 -11.58 -4.96
C MET A 60 10.00 -12.04 -3.60
N VAL A 61 10.86 -12.18 -2.60
CA VAL A 61 10.46 -12.63 -1.26
C VAL A 61 9.62 -11.56 -0.60
N LEU A 62 10.04 -10.30 -0.67
CA LEU A 62 9.26 -9.18 -0.15
C LEU A 62 7.89 -9.05 -0.83
N SER A 63 7.84 -9.29 -2.13
CA SER A 63 6.58 -9.27 -2.88
C SER A 63 5.63 -10.36 -2.42
N GLN A 64 6.16 -11.56 -2.14
CA GLN A 64 5.37 -12.70 -1.71
C GLN A 64 4.91 -12.61 -0.25
N GLU A 65 5.81 -12.17 0.64
CA GLU A 65 5.55 -12.08 2.09
C GLU A 65 4.60 -10.92 2.42
N PHE A 66 4.79 -9.78 1.75
CA PHE A 66 4.04 -8.56 2.04
C PHE A 66 2.94 -8.24 1.02
N GLY A 67 2.86 -8.98 -0.09
CA GLY A 67 1.89 -8.73 -1.16
C GLY A 67 2.16 -7.45 -1.95
N ILE A 68 3.37 -6.91 -1.89
CA ILE A 68 3.72 -5.65 -2.56
C ILE A 68 4.23 -5.97 -3.97
N ASP A 69 3.89 -5.15 -4.96
CA ASP A 69 4.45 -5.34 -6.30
C ASP A 69 5.96 -5.04 -6.30
N ARG A 70 6.73 -5.85 -7.04
CA ARG A 70 8.17 -5.68 -7.21
C ARG A 70 8.53 -4.28 -7.71
N THR A 71 7.71 -3.71 -8.59
CA THR A 71 7.90 -2.34 -9.11
C THR A 71 7.91 -1.31 -7.98
N LEU A 72 7.02 -1.46 -6.99
CA LEU A 72 6.93 -0.53 -5.87
C LEU A 72 8.14 -0.67 -4.93
N ILE A 73 8.60 -1.91 -4.71
CA ILE A 73 9.81 -2.19 -3.91
C ILE A 73 11.03 -1.57 -4.61
N HIS A 74 11.17 -1.77 -5.91
CA HIS A 74 12.21 -1.17 -6.74
C HIS A 74 12.20 0.36 -6.64
N GLU A 75 11.03 1.00 -6.68
CA GLU A 75 10.91 2.45 -6.46
C GLU A 75 11.34 2.86 -5.05
N TRP A 76 11.03 2.09 -4.01
CA TRP A 76 11.46 2.41 -2.64
C TRP A 76 12.97 2.32 -2.46
N VAL A 77 13.60 1.37 -3.14
CA VAL A 77 15.05 1.24 -3.17
C VAL A 77 15.66 2.41 -3.94
N ARG A 78 15.10 2.74 -5.11
CA ARG A 78 15.57 3.85 -5.95
C ARG A 78 15.45 5.21 -5.28
N ASP A 79 14.39 5.43 -4.51
CA ASP A 79 14.16 6.68 -3.78
C ASP A 79 15.06 6.81 -2.53
N GLY A 80 15.92 5.81 -2.24
CA GLY A 80 16.82 5.80 -1.08
C GLY A 80 16.09 5.54 0.24
N HIS A 81 14.84 5.12 0.16
CA HIS A 81 14.04 4.75 1.31
C HIS A 81 14.42 3.36 1.83
N LEU A 82 14.72 2.42 0.93
CA LEU A 82 15.12 1.06 1.28
C LEU A 82 16.56 0.80 0.85
N GLU A 83 17.41 0.30 1.74
CA GLU A 83 18.78 -0.09 1.42
C GLU A 83 18.91 -1.61 1.57
N TYR A 84 19.26 -2.29 0.49
CA TYR A 84 19.66 -3.71 0.57
C TYR A 84 21.03 -3.79 1.22
N LYS A 85 21.22 -4.74 2.15
CA LYS A 85 22.56 -5.13 2.55
C LYS A 85 23.24 -5.79 1.34
N ILE A 86 24.03 -5.00 0.62
CA ILE A 86 24.88 -5.54 -0.44
C ILE A 86 25.84 -6.48 0.26
N ARG A 87 25.77 -7.79 -0.03
CA ARG A 87 26.84 -8.70 0.37
C ARG A 87 28.13 -8.15 -0.22
N LYS A 88 29.02 -7.66 0.65
CA LYS A 88 30.39 -7.36 0.26
C LYS A 88 31.04 -8.69 -0.04
N TYR A 89 30.98 -9.10 -1.31
CA TYR A 89 31.89 -10.11 -1.82
C TYR A 89 33.29 -9.52 -1.70
N PHE A 90 34.01 -10.03 -0.72
CA PHE A 90 35.42 -9.74 -0.48
C PHE A 90 36.29 -10.57 -1.41
#